data_AF-L5LJ35-F1
#
_entry.id   AF-L5LJ35-F1
#
_cell.length_a   1.000
_cell.length_b   1.000
_cell.length_c   1.000
_cell.angle_alpha   90.00
_cell.angle_beta   90.00
_cell.angle_gamma   90.00
#
_symmetry.space_group_name_H-M   'P 1'
#
loop_
_entity.id
_entity.type
_entity.pdbx_description
1 polymer ?
#
loop_
_entity_poly.entity_id
_entity_poly.type
_entity_poly.pdbx_seq_one_letter_code
_entity_poly.pdbx_strand_id
1 'polypeptide(L)' 'MKERGAPDVHIDTRLNEAGWAKGIRNVSYCIRVQLFRKRNEDKDSPNKLYMLVTYISVTTLIFSLLQIEHN' A
#
# COMPACT_ATOMS: atom_id res chain seq x y z
N MET A 1 -1.53 -5.82 10.47
CA MET A 1 -2.68 -5.16 9.80
C MET A 1 -3.48 -4.35 10.82
N LYS A 2 -2.80 -3.57 11.67
CA LYS A 2 -3.31 -3.03 12.94
C LYS A 2 -3.46 -1.50 12.95
N GLU A 3 -3.11 -0.82 11.86
CA GLU A 3 -2.77 0.61 11.91
C GLU A 3 -3.87 1.56 11.44
N ARG A 4 -4.86 1.08 10.68
CA ARG A 4 -6.00 1.89 10.21
C ARG A 4 -7.24 1.02 10.20
N GLY A 5 -8.29 1.42 10.92
CA GLY A 5 -9.54 0.67 11.10
C GLY A 5 -10.42 0.52 9.85
N ALA A 6 -9.82 0.29 8.67
CA ALA A 6 -10.51 -0.18 7.48
C ALA A 6 -10.16 -1.67 7.31
N PRO A 7 -11.13 -2.59 7.42
CA PRO A 7 -10.87 -4.02 7.20
C PRO A 7 -10.60 -4.32 5.72
N ASP A 8 -11.01 -3.43 4.82
CA ASP A 8 -10.84 -3.56 3.38
C ASP A 8 -9.54 -2.90 2.89
N VAL A 9 -8.69 -3.69 2.22
CA VAL A 9 -7.36 -3.29 1.78
C VAL A 9 -7.14 -3.71 0.32
N HIS A 10 -6.99 -2.71 -0.53
CA HIS A 10 -6.69 -2.85 -1.95
C HIS A 10 -5.19 -2.65 -2.18
N ILE A 11 -4.56 -3.61 -2.85
CA ILE A 11 -3.14 -3.58 -3.16
C ILE A 11 -2.97 -3.31 -4.65
N ASP A 12 -2.19 -2.30 -5.00
CA ASP A 12 -1.81 -2.02 -6.39
C ASP A 12 -1.02 -3.19 -6.99
N THR A 13 -1.38 -3.64 -8.19
CA THR A 13 -0.68 -4.68 -8.95
C THR A 13 0.81 -4.38 -9.09
N ARG A 14 1.19 -3.10 -9.22
CA ARG A 14 2.60 -2.68 -9.33
C ARG A 14 3.41 -3.03 -8.09
N LEU A 15 2.78 -3.09 -6.92
CA LEU A 15 3.45 -3.52 -5.70
C LEU A 15 3.83 -5.00 -5.75
N ASN A 16 2.93 -5.82 -6.28
CA ASN A 16 3.18 -7.24 -6.48
C ASN A 16 4.34 -7.43 -7.46
N GLU A 17 4.27 -6.79 -8.63
CA GLU A 17 5.35 -6.84 -9.63
C GLU A 17 6.71 -6.42 -9.06
N ALA A 18 6.75 -5.32 -8.30
CA ALA A 18 7.97 -4.84 -7.65
C ALA A 18 8.51 -5.82 -6.59
N GLY A 19 7.63 -6.52 -5.87
CA GLY A 19 8.03 -7.56 -4.91
C GLY A 19 8.65 -8.78 -5.59
N TRP A 20 8.12 -9.16 -6.75
CA TRP A 20 8.56 -10.32 -7.53
C TRP A 20 9.59 -9.99 -8.62
N ALA A 21 10.05 -8.75 -8.74
CA ALA A 21 10.94 -8.30 -9.82
C ALA A 21 12.24 -9.11 -9.94
N LYS A 22 12.73 -9.70 -8.84
CA LYS A 22 13.93 -10.55 -8.80
C LYS A 22 13.62 -12.05 -8.77
N GLY A 23 12.35 -12.42 -8.93
CA GLY A 23 11.85 -13.80 -8.89
C GLY A 23 11.58 -14.32 -7.48
N ILE A 24 10.98 -15.52 -7.40
CA ILE A 24 10.49 -16.14 -6.16
C ILE A 24 11.59 -16.44 -5.13
N ARG A 25 12.82 -16.68 -5.59
CA ARG A 25 13.96 -17.00 -4.71
C ARG A 25 14.60 -15.77 -4.06
N ASN A 26 14.34 -14.57 -4.59
CA ASN A 26 15.01 -13.35 -4.15
C ASN A 26 14.03 -12.18 -3.98
N VAL A 27 12.91 -12.43 -3.29
CA VAL A 27 11.90 -11.41 -2.98
C VAL A 27 12.54 -10.24 -2.23
N SER A 28 12.14 -9.02 -2.59
CA SER A 28 12.65 -7.81 -1.95
C SER A 28 12.37 -7.81 -0.44
N TYR A 29 13.41 -7.66 0.38
CA TYR A 29 13.29 -7.69 1.86
C TYR A 29 12.48 -6.51 2.42
N CYS A 30 12.52 -5.36 1.74
CA CYS A 30 11.77 -4.17 2.13
C CYS A 30 11.28 -3.43 0.89
N ILE A 31 10.01 -3.04 0.89
CA ILE A 31 9.37 -2.28 -0.18
C ILE A 31 8.71 -1.06 0.43
N ARG A 32 8.90 0.09 -0.21
CA ARG A 32 8.21 1.31 0.19
C ARG A 32 6.83 1.35 -0.42
N VAL A 33 5.86 1.60 0.45
CA VAL A 33 4.46 1.71 0.08
C VAL A 33 3.90 3.04 0.55
N GLN A 34 3.00 3.61 -0.24
CA GLN A 34 2.12 4.68 0.20
C GLN A 34 0.79 4.09 0.64
N LEU A 35 0.17 4.73 1.63
CA LEU A 35 -1.08 4.28 2.20
C LEU A 35 -2.13 5.37 2.14
N PHE A 36 -3.09 5.22 1.23
CA PHE A 36 -4.24 6.09 1.13
C PHE A 36 -5.43 5.47 1.85
N ARG A 37 -6.24 6.32 2.50
CA ARG A 37 -7.55 5.93 3.02
C ARG A 37 -8.59 6.66 2.18
N LYS A 38 -9.41 5.91 1.44
CA LYS A 38 -10.40 6.47 0.51
C LYS A 38 -11.81 6.04 0.92
N ARG A 39 -12.81 6.84 0.56
CA ARG A 39 -14.23 6.46 0.67
C ARG A 39 -14.56 5.48 -0.45
N ASN A 40 -15.34 4.47 -0.09
CA ASN A 40 -15.92 3.58 -1.06
C ASN A 40 -17.10 4.27 -1.74
N GLU A 41 -17.16 4.19 -3.07
CA GLU A 41 -18.26 4.72 -3.87
C GLU A 41 -19.36 3.66 -4.05
N ASP A 42 -19.02 2.40 -3.85
CA ASP A 42 -19.96 1.29 -3.83
C ASP A 42 -20.88 1.38 -2.60
N LYS A 43 -22.17 1.56 -2.86
CA LYS A 43 -23.21 1.69 -1.82
C LYS A 43 -23.57 0.37 -1.18
N ASP A 44 -23.30 -0.75 -1.85
CA ASP A 44 -23.60 -2.09 -1.36
C ASP A 44 -22.43 -2.69 -0.56
N SER A 45 -21.27 -2.02 -0.57
CA SER A 45 -20.14 -2.44 0.24
C SER A 45 -20.42 -2.27 1.74
N PRO A 46 -20.16 -3.30 2.57
CA PRO A 46 -20.26 -3.17 4.02
C PRO A 46 -19.24 -2.18 4.60
N ASN A 47 -18.19 -1.84 3.85
CA ASN A 47 -17.10 -0.97 4.26
C ASN A 47 -17.17 0.38 3.56
N LYS A 48 -17.48 1.44 4.33
CA LYS A 48 -17.51 2.83 3.84
C LYS A 48 -16.14 3.38 3.42
N LEU A 49 -15.06 2.79 3.93
CA LEU A 49 -13.69 3.22 3.72
C LEU A 49 -12.85 2.00 3.37
N TYR A 50 -11.98 2.16 2.37
CA TYR A 50 -10.96 1.18 2.04
C TYR A 50 -9.57 1.82 2.13
N MET A 51 -8.56 0.98 2.33
CA MET A 51 -7.17 1.38 2.21
C MET A 51 -6.63 1.01 0.84
N LEU A 52 -5.99 1.96 0.18
CA LEU A 52 -5.25 1.70 -1.05
C LEU A 52 -3.75 1.73 -0.73
N VAL A 53 -3.09 0.61 -1.00
CA VAL A 53 -1.65 0.44 -0.86
C VAL A 53 -1.02 0.57 -2.24
N THR A 54 -0.22 1.61 -2.46
CA THR A 54 0.46 1.83 -3.73
C THR A 54 1.96 1.70 -3.58
N TYR A 55 2.63 1.20 -4.63
CA TYR A 55 4.08 1.14 -4.67
C TYR A 55 4.67 2.52 -4.97
N ILE A 56 5.69 2.91 -4.22
CA ILE A 56 6.50 4.09 -4.54
C ILE A 56 7.86 3.62 -5.03
N SER A 57 8.18 3.92 -6.30
CA SER A 57 9.53 3.71 -6.83
C SER A 57 10.48 4.72 -6.17
N VAL A 58 11.43 4.24 -5.38
CA VAL A 58 12.45 5.09 -4.77
C VAL A 58 13.83 4.55 -5.14
N THR A 59 14.69 5.42 -5.67
CA THR A 59 16.06 5.08 -6.06
C THR A 59 16.96 4.79 -4.84
N THR A 60 16.61 5.34 -3.68
CA THR A 60 17.39 5.21 -2.43
C THR A 60 16.45 5.00 -1.25
N LEU A 61 16.63 3.92 -0.48
CA LEU A 61 15.85 3.68 0.74
C LEU A 61 16.35 4.58 1.90
N ILE A 62 16.30 5.91 1.75
CA ILE A 62 16.56 6.84 2.87
C ILE A 62 15.34 6.80 3.78
N PHE A 63 15.44 6.14 4.93
CA PHE A 63 14.37 5.85 5.89
C PHE A 63 13.66 7.15 6.37
N SER A 64 12.80 7.72 5.52
CA SER A 64 11.85 8.74 5.95
C SER A 64 10.66 7.97 6.49
N LEU A 65 10.54 8.00 7.82
CA LEU A 65 9.35 7.55 8.53
C LEU A 65 8.13 8.20 7.87
N LEU A 66 7.11 7.37 7.63
CA LEU A 66 5.78 7.73 7.12
C LEU A 66 5.44 9.20 7.38
N GLN A 67 5.66 10.07 6.38
CA GLN A 67 5.02 11.37 6.35
C GLN A 67 3.54 11.07 6.08
N ILE A 68 2.73 11.07 7.15
CA ILE A 68 1.28 11.07 7.02
C ILE A 68 0.92 12.47 6.54
N GLU A 69 0.96 12.69 5.22
CA GLU A 69 0.38 13.90 4.66
C GLU A 69 -1.14 13.81 4.81
N HIS A 70 -1.65 14.47 5.85
CA HIS A 70 -3.05 14.84 5.94
C HIS A 70 -3.27 15.99 4.96
N ASN A 71 -3.85 15.68 3.79
CA ASN A 71 -4.57 16.69 3.01
C ASN A 71 -5.99 16.82 3.55
#